data_AF-A0A536WV20-F1
#
_entry.id   AF-A0A536WV20-F1
#
_cell.length_a   1.000
_cell.length_b   1.000
_cell.length_c   1.000
_cell.angle_alpha   90.00
_cell.angle_beta   90.00
_cell.angle_gamma   90.00
#
_symmetry.space_group_name_H-M   'P 1'
#
loop_
_entity.id
_entity.type
_entity.pdbx_description
1 polymer ?
#
loop_
_entity_poly.entity_id
_entity_poly.type
_entity_poly.pdbx_seq_one_letter_code
_entity_poly.pdbx_strand_id
1 'polypeptide(L)' 'ENIANLKKLKGSAFDRAYVDHEVAYHQAVLDALDKTLIPNAKNEELKALMVKVRPAFVAHLEHAKSMQASMGK' A
#
# COMPACT_ATOMS: atom_id res chain seq x y z
N GLU A 1 7.97 1.53 -14.09
CA GLU A 1 8.22 2.99 -14.22
C GLU A 1 8.54 3.68 -12.89
N ASN A 2 7.81 3.39 -11.80
CA ASN A 2 8.03 4.01 -10.47
C ASN A 2 9.51 4.04 -10.01
N ILE A 3 10.17 2.88 -9.94
CA ILE A 3 11.58 2.79 -9.50
C ILE A 3 12.54 3.64 -10.34
N ALA A 4 12.31 3.72 -11.65
CA ALA A 4 13.13 4.53 -12.55
C ALA A 4 12.93 6.03 -12.31
N ASN A 5 11.71 6.44 -11.95
CA ASN A 5 11.40 7.82 -11.55
C ASN A 5 12.04 8.16 -10.20
N LEU A 6 11.82 7.32 -9.18
CA LEU A 6 12.33 7.53 -7.82
C LEU A 6 13.86 7.67 -7.78
N LYS A 7 14.60 6.90 -8.57
CA LYS A 7 16.07 7.00 -8.66
C LYS A 7 16.58 8.39 -9.06
N LYS A 8 15.78 9.17 -9.79
CA LYS A 8 16.13 10.51 -10.26
C LYS A 8 15.83 11.60 -9.24
N LEU A 9 14.95 11.33 -8.28
CA LEU A 9 14.50 12.28 -7.26
C LEU A 9 15.43 12.25 -6.04
N LYS A 10 15.44 13.35 -5.29
CA LYS A 10 16.25 13.53 -4.06
C LYS A 10 15.47 14.35 -3.03
N GLY A 11 15.80 14.17 -1.75
CA GLY A 11 15.22 14.91 -0.63
C GLY A 11 13.69 14.87 -0.64
N SER A 12 13.05 16.01 -0.34
CA SER A 12 11.59 16.12 -0.25
C SER A 12 10.84 15.69 -1.51
N ALA A 13 11.44 15.85 -2.70
CA ALA A 13 10.85 15.38 -3.95
C ALA A 13 10.81 13.84 -4.04
N PHE A 14 11.86 13.18 -3.54
CA PHE A 14 11.87 11.71 -3.41
C PHE A 14 10.84 11.26 -2.38
N ASP A 15 10.86 11.87 -1.20
CA ASP A 15 9.98 11.47 -0.09
C ASP A 15 8.51 11.55 -0.53
N ARG A 16 8.11 12.66 -1.16
CA ARG A 16 6.74 12.86 -1.63
C ARG A 16 6.35 11.81 -2.67
N ALA A 17 7.18 11.62 -3.70
CA ALA A 17 6.90 10.64 -4.75
C ALA A 17 6.84 9.20 -4.22
N TYR A 18 7.66 8.87 -3.22
CA TYR A 18 7.63 7.58 -2.55
C TYR A 18 6.32 7.39 -1.78
N VAL A 19 5.95 8.34 -0.92
CA VAL A 19 4.73 8.26 -0.10
C VAL A 19 3.47 8.24 -0.97
N ASP A 20 3.40 9.06 -2.02
CA ASP A 20 2.29 9.04 -2.98
C ASP A 20 2.15 7.66 -3.64
N HIS A 21 3.26 7.00 -3.96
CA HIS A 21 3.26 5.64 -4.48
C HIS A 21 2.80 4.62 -3.44
N GLU A 22 3.30 4.67 -2.20
CA GLU A 22 2.92 3.73 -1.14
C GLU A 22 1.41 3.80 -0.83
N VAL A 23 0.82 5.00 -0.81
CA VAL A 23 -0.64 5.18 -0.64
C VAL A 23 -1.40 4.47 -1.77
N ALA A 24 -1.04 4.74 -3.03
CA ALA A 24 -1.69 4.14 -4.18
C ALA A 24 -1.50 2.61 -4.21
N TYR A 25 -0.29 2.15 -3.91
CA TYR A 25 0.07 0.74 -3.95
C TYR A 25 -0.63 -0.07 -2.86
N HIS A 26 -0.63 0.40 -1.62
CA HIS A 26 -1.34 -0.27 -0.53
C HIS A 26 -2.85 -0.30 -0.74
N GLN A 27 -3.44 0.76 -1.31
CA GLN A 27 -4.85 0.74 -1.70
C GLN A 27 -5.13 -0.33 -2.77
N ALA A 28 -4.28 -0.44 -3.80
CA ALA A 28 -4.42 -1.45 -4.84
C ALA A 28 -4.27 -2.87 -4.29
N VAL A 29 -3.36 -3.09 -3.33
CA VAL A 29 -3.22 -4.40 -2.64
C VAL A 29 -4.46 -4.73 -1.82
N LEU A 30 -5.02 -3.77 -1.08
CA LEU A 30 -6.27 -3.98 -0.33
C LEU A 30 -7.45 -4.29 -1.28
N ASP A 31 -7.56 -3.57 -2.38
CA ASP A 31 -8.58 -3.86 -3.40
C ASP A 31 -8.41 -5.27 -3.99
N ALA A 32 -7.17 -5.68 -4.29
CA ALA A 32 -6.88 -7.02 -4.77
C ALA A 32 -7.26 -8.09 -3.74
N LEU A 33 -6.90 -7.89 -2.46
CA LEU A 33 -7.27 -8.77 -1.36
C LEU A 33 -8.79 -8.91 -1.25
N ASP A 34 -9.49 -7.78 -1.16
CA ASP A 34 -10.91 -7.75 -0.79
C ASP A 34 -11.84 -8.15 -1.94
N LYS A 35 -11.51 -7.73 -3.16
CA LYS A 35 -12.41 -7.90 -4.31
C LYS A 35 -12.08 -9.15 -5.12
N THR A 36 -10.84 -9.63 -5.05
CA THR A 36 -10.36 -10.72 -5.93
C THR A 36 -9.85 -11.91 -5.13
N LEU A 37 -8.86 -11.75 -4.27
CA LEU A 37 -8.14 -12.89 -3.70
C LEU A 37 -8.91 -13.60 -2.59
N ILE A 38 -9.38 -12.88 -1.56
CA ILE A 38 -10.11 -13.48 -0.44
C ILE A 38 -11.43 -14.13 -0.89
N PRO A 39 -12.25 -13.50 -1.76
CA PRO A 39 -13.49 -14.13 -2.22
C PRO A 39 -13.29 -15.40 -3.06
N ASN A 40 -12.20 -15.47 -3.84
CA ASN A 40 -11.96 -16.58 -4.77
C ASN A 40 -10.97 -17.65 -4.23
N ALA A 41 -10.44 -17.46 -3.02
CA ALA A 41 -9.53 -18.42 -2.41
C ALA A 41 -10.25 -19.72 -2.03
N LYS A 42 -9.76 -20.83 -2.58
CA LYS A 42 -10.27 -22.19 -2.32
C LYS A 42 -9.53 -22.92 -1.20
N ASN A 43 -8.29 -22.52 -0.93
CA ASN A 43 -7.51 -23.06 0.17
C ASN A 43 -7.84 -22.27 1.44
N GLU A 44 -8.43 -22.94 2.43
CA GLU A 44 -8.92 -22.30 3.66
C GLU A 44 -7.78 -21.70 4.50
N GLU A 45 -6.60 -22.33 4.53
CA GLU A 45 -5.43 -21.80 5.27
C GLU A 45 -4.92 -20.51 4.64
N LEU A 46 -4.83 -20.45 3.31
CA LEU A 46 -4.44 -19.26 2.56
C LEU A 46 -5.47 -18.14 2.76
N LYS A 47 -6.77 -18.46 2.69
CA LYS A 47 -7.85 -17.50 2.95
C LYS A 47 -7.76 -16.93 4.37
N ALA A 48 -7.59 -17.81 5.36
CA ALA A 48 -7.44 -17.41 6.75
C ALA A 48 -6.18 -16.54 6.96
N LEU A 49 -5.07 -16.89 6.31
CA LEU A 49 -3.84 -16.10 6.35
C LEU A 49 -4.07 -14.70 5.76
N MET A 50 -4.70 -14.59 4.59
CA MET A 50 -5.00 -13.30 3.96
C MET A 50 -5.91 -12.43 4.85
N VAL A 51 -6.96 -13.00 5.43
CA VAL A 51 -7.83 -12.29 6.38
C VAL A 51 -7.06 -11.85 7.62
N LYS A 52 -6.17 -12.70 8.15
CA LYS A 52 -5.35 -12.40 9.32
C LYS A 52 -4.33 -11.27 9.08
N VAL A 53 -3.73 -11.20 7.89
CA VAL A 53 -2.73 -10.17 7.57
C VAL A 53 -3.33 -8.88 7.04
N ARG A 54 -4.56 -8.89 6.52
CA ARG A 54 -5.25 -7.71 5.99
C ARG A 54 -5.20 -6.49 6.92
N PRO A 55 -5.40 -6.59 8.26
CA PRO A 55 -5.30 -5.44 9.16
C PRO A 55 -3.93 -4.74 9.12
N ALA A 56 -2.84 -5.46 8.86
CA ALA A 56 -1.52 -4.86 8.72
C ALA A 56 -1.47 -3.95 7.47
N PHE A 57 -1.99 -4.41 6.33
CA PHE A 57 -2.07 -3.58 5.12
C PHE A 57 -2.92 -2.33 5.32
N VAL A 58 -4.02 -2.43 6.08
CA VAL A 58 -4.83 -1.25 6.47
C VAL A 58 -3.99 -0.28 7.30
N ALA A 59 -3.29 -0.76 8.33
CA ALA A 59 -2.45 0.09 9.17
C ALA A 59 -1.33 0.78 8.36
N HIS A 60 -0.69 0.06 7.43
CA HIS A 60 0.32 0.63 6.54
C HIS A 60 -0.26 1.72 5.62
N LEU A 61 -1.45 1.52 5.04
CA LEU A 61 -2.10 2.54 4.22
C LEU A 61 -2.43 3.80 5.04
N GLU A 62 -2.98 3.63 6.25
CA GLU A 62 -3.32 4.78 7.11
C GLU A 62 -2.08 5.54 7.58
N HIS A 63 -0.98 4.83 7.88
CA HIS A 63 0.31 5.47 8.15
C HIS A 63 0.82 6.25 6.94
N ALA A 64 0.74 5.69 5.73
CA ALA A 64 1.16 6.36 4.51
C ALA A 64 0.32 7.62 4.23
N LYS A 65 -1.01 7.57 4.40
CA LYS A 65 -1.89 8.74 4.28
C LYS A 65 -1.58 9.82 5.33
N SER A 66 -1.34 9.41 6.57
CA SER A 66 -0.95 10.33 7.65
C SER A 66 0.37 11.04 7.34
N MET A 67 1.37 10.30 6.84
CA MET A 67 2.62 10.87 6.37
C MET A 67 2.40 11.82 5.18
N GLN A 68 1.63 11.42 4.19
CA GLN A 68 1.30 12.25 3.02
C GLN A 68 0.69 13.60 3.44
N ALA A 69 -0.23 13.57 4.41
CA ALA A 69 -0.90 14.76 4.93
C ALA A 69 0.03 15.68 5.74
N SER A 70 1.09 15.16 6.36
CA SER A 70 2.04 15.97 7.13
C SER A 70 3.09 16.68 6.27
N MET A 71 3.33 16.21 5.04
CA MET A 71 4.37 16.76 4.14
C MET A 71 4.04 18.11 3.49
N GLY A 72 2.84 18.65 3.72
CA GLY A 72 2.41 19.98 3.26
C GLY A 72 2.38 21.04 4.37
N LYS A 73 2.82 20.69 5.58
CA LYS A 73 3.02 21.61 6.71
C LYS A 73 4.50 21.93 6.84
#